data_AF-A0A7J4QYT5-F1
#
_entry.id   AF-A0A7J4QYT5-F1
#
_cell.length_a   1.000
_cell.length_b   1.000
_cell.length_c   1.000
_cell.angle_alpha   90.00
_cell.angle_beta   90.00
_cell.angle_gamma   90.00
#
_symmetry.space_group_name_H-M   'P 1'
#
loop_
_entity.id
_entity.type
_entity.pdbx_description
1 polymer ?
#
loop_
_entity_poly.entity_id
_entity_poly.type
_entity_poly.pdbx_seq_one_letter_code
_entity_poly.pdbx_strand_id
1 'polypeptide(L)'
;MKRIDKAERIAVMLEELYPETPVPLDHENAFQLLVAVLMSAQTTDLKVNEVTPALFAKAPTAKEMAKLPVEVILEDIRQVGLAPTKAKNIRRLSEILIEKYDGEVPASFEALEDLPGVGHKTASVVMAQSFGIPAFPVDTHIHRLAARWGLSNGKNVEKTEKDLKAIFPKELWNKLHLQIIFFGREYCPARNHDLTQCPICSWAATKKRINEEMKR
;
A
#
# COMPACT_ATOMS: atom_id res chain seq x y z
N MET A 1 -5.51 1.45 -29.32
CA MET A 1 -4.67 0.53 -28.52
C MET A 1 -5.56 -0.22 -27.55
N LYS A 2 -5.47 -1.56 -27.52
CA LYS A 2 -6.25 -2.37 -26.59
C LYS A 2 -5.72 -2.15 -25.17
N ARG A 3 -6.52 -2.54 -24.18
CA ARG A 3 -6.16 -2.39 -22.77
C ARG A 3 -4.89 -3.17 -22.40
N ILE A 4 -4.71 -4.36 -22.98
CA ILE A 4 -3.57 -5.22 -22.71
C ILE A 4 -2.27 -4.63 -23.28
N ASP A 5 -2.28 -4.16 -24.54
CA ASP A 5 -1.11 -3.49 -25.14
C ASP A 5 -0.67 -2.24 -24.34
N LYS A 6 -1.64 -1.50 -23.75
CA LYS A 6 -1.32 -0.39 -22.84
C LYS A 6 -0.61 -0.87 -21.58
N ALA A 7 -1.12 -1.93 -20.96
CA ALA A 7 -0.57 -2.49 -19.74
C ALA A 7 0.87 -2.97 -19.95
N GLU A 8 1.13 -3.70 -21.03
CA GLU A 8 2.48 -4.16 -21.40
C GLU A 8 3.45 -2.98 -21.58
N ARG A 9 3.06 -1.96 -22.35
CA ARG A 9 3.91 -0.78 -22.56
C ARG A 9 4.14 0.00 -21.26
N ILE A 10 3.13 0.13 -20.40
CA ILE A 10 3.27 0.77 -19.09
C ILE A 10 4.23 -0.02 -18.20
N ALA A 11 4.12 -1.35 -18.17
CA ALA A 11 5.01 -2.19 -17.36
C ALA A 11 6.47 -2.02 -17.78
N VAL A 12 6.76 -1.98 -19.08
CA VAL A 12 8.13 -1.72 -19.60
C VAL A 12 8.64 -0.34 -19.15
N MET A 13 7.84 0.71 -19.32
CA MET A 13 8.25 2.06 -18.90
C MET A 13 8.46 2.17 -17.39
N LEU A 14 7.63 1.50 -16.60
CA LEU A 14 7.76 1.47 -15.14
C LEU A 14 9.01 0.71 -14.70
N GLU A 15 9.39 -0.36 -15.42
CA GLU A 15 10.63 -1.09 -15.20
C GLU A 15 11.86 -0.23 -15.49
N GLU A 16 11.83 0.57 -16.55
CA GLU A 16 12.91 1.50 -16.89
C GLU A 16 13.06 2.63 -15.88
N LEU A 17 11.94 3.21 -15.42
CA LEU A 17 11.93 4.32 -14.45
C LEU A 17 12.27 3.86 -13.03
N TYR A 18 11.79 2.68 -12.65
CA TYR A 18 11.85 2.16 -11.28
C TYR A 18 12.26 0.67 -11.30
N PRO A 19 13.51 0.37 -11.69
CA PRO A 19 14.01 -1.01 -11.68
C PRO A 19 14.09 -1.57 -10.27
N GLU A 20 14.37 -0.71 -9.29
CA GLU A 20 14.37 -1.03 -7.86
C GLU A 20 13.15 -0.45 -7.18
N THR A 21 12.51 -1.25 -6.34
CA THR A 21 11.29 -0.87 -5.62
C THR A 21 11.43 -1.14 -4.12
N PRO A 22 12.20 -0.33 -3.37
CA PRO A 22 12.30 -0.49 -1.93
C PRO A 22 10.93 -0.27 -1.27
N VAL A 23 10.64 -1.03 -0.22
CA VAL A 23 9.43 -0.81 0.58
C VAL A 23 9.58 0.53 1.30
N PRO A 24 8.61 1.46 1.17
CA PRO A 24 8.77 2.83 1.68
C PRO A 24 8.63 2.95 3.21
N LEU A 25 8.26 1.87 3.90
CA LEU A 25 8.08 1.83 5.35
C LEU A 25 9.29 1.13 5.97
N ASP A 26 9.97 1.77 6.91
CA ASP A 26 11.17 1.21 7.53
C ASP A 26 10.80 0.09 8.51
N HIS A 27 11.41 -1.09 8.33
CA HIS A 27 11.15 -2.29 9.14
C HIS A 27 12.28 -3.30 9.02
N GLU A 28 12.44 -4.14 10.04
CA GLU A 28 13.43 -5.23 10.07
C GLU A 28 12.79 -6.62 9.90
N ASN A 29 11.48 -6.75 10.14
CA ASN A 29 10.77 -8.03 10.10
C ASN A 29 9.29 -7.85 9.73
N ALA A 30 8.60 -8.98 9.50
CA ALA A 30 7.20 -8.99 9.07
C ALA A 30 6.24 -8.36 10.09
N PHE A 31 6.53 -8.49 11.40
CA PHE A 31 5.71 -7.87 12.45
C PHE A 31 5.83 -6.35 12.42
N GLN A 32 7.06 -5.82 12.33
CA GLN A 32 7.28 -4.38 12.18
C GLN A 32 6.60 -3.84 10.92
N LEU A 33 6.68 -4.55 9.79
CA LEU A 33 5.96 -4.14 8.58
C LEU A 33 4.45 -4.12 8.78
N LEU A 34 3.87 -5.15 9.40
CA LEU A 34 2.43 -5.22 9.68
C LEU A 34 1.98 -4.00 10.51
N VAL A 35 2.72 -3.68 11.57
CA VAL A 35 2.43 -2.53 12.45
C VAL A 35 2.60 -1.20 11.68
N ALA A 36 3.64 -1.06 10.88
CA ALA A 36 3.89 0.14 10.06
C ALA A 36 2.79 0.35 9.00
N VAL A 37 2.36 -0.69 8.29
CA VAL A 37 1.29 -0.59 7.27
C VAL A 37 -0.06 -0.29 7.92
N LEU A 38 -0.36 -0.88 9.09
CA LEU A 38 -1.56 -0.52 9.86
C LEU A 38 -1.53 0.97 10.24
N MET A 39 -0.39 1.48 10.68
CA MET A 39 -0.23 2.91 10.98
C MET A 39 -0.35 3.78 9.74
N SER A 40 0.05 3.30 8.56
CA SER A 40 0.03 4.04 7.30
C SER A 40 -1.38 4.46 6.84
N ALA A 41 -2.43 3.83 7.37
CA ALA A 41 -3.81 4.21 7.05
C ALA A 41 -4.10 5.68 7.40
N GLN A 42 -4.40 6.51 6.40
CA GLN A 42 -4.65 7.96 6.56
C GLN A 42 -3.47 8.73 7.20
N THR A 43 -2.24 8.31 6.92
CA THR A 43 -1.04 9.07 7.27
C THR A 43 0.01 8.90 6.15
N THR A 44 1.12 9.63 6.23
CA THR A 44 2.21 9.51 5.26
C THR A 44 3.25 8.50 5.72
N ASP A 45 3.90 7.81 4.78
CA ASP A 45 5.01 6.90 5.10
C ASP A 45 6.11 7.62 5.90
N LEU A 46 6.42 8.88 5.53
CA LEU A 46 7.37 9.73 6.28
C LEU A 46 7.01 9.86 7.76
N LYS A 47 5.73 10.10 8.07
CA LYS A 47 5.29 10.23 9.47
C LYS A 47 5.34 8.89 10.20
N VAL A 48 5.06 7.78 9.52
CA VAL A 48 5.22 6.44 10.10
C VAL A 48 6.69 6.15 10.42
N ASN A 49 7.60 6.44 9.49
CA ASN A 49 9.04 6.22 9.66
C ASN A 49 9.66 7.14 10.71
N GLU A 50 9.05 8.29 10.99
CA GLU A 50 9.47 9.18 12.10
C GLU A 50 9.13 8.59 13.48
N VAL A 51 7.97 7.92 13.62
CA VAL A 51 7.49 7.45 14.94
C VAL A 51 7.86 6.00 15.24
N THR A 52 8.01 5.17 14.21
CA THR A 52 8.29 3.73 14.36
C THR A 52 9.61 3.40 15.06
N PRO A 53 10.73 4.14 14.88
CA PRO A 53 12.00 3.77 15.52
C PRO A 53 11.91 3.74 17.04
N ALA A 54 11.23 4.73 17.65
CA ALA A 54 11.07 4.79 19.10
C ALA A 54 10.18 3.66 19.63
N LEU A 55 9.12 3.32 18.90
CA LEU A 55 8.21 2.23 19.26
C LEU A 55 8.89 0.86 19.11
N PHE A 56 9.57 0.61 17.98
CA PHE A 56 10.21 -0.67 17.68
C PHE A 56 11.46 -0.91 18.53
N ALA A 57 12.16 0.14 18.99
CA ALA A 57 13.23 -0.01 19.97
C ALA A 57 12.71 -0.52 21.33
N LYS A 58 11.47 -0.20 21.71
CA LYS A 58 10.83 -0.69 22.95
C LYS A 58 10.22 -2.08 22.78
N ALA A 59 9.65 -2.35 21.61
CA ALA A 59 8.89 -3.57 21.33
C ALA A 59 9.05 -4.02 19.86
N PRO A 60 10.16 -4.69 19.51
CA PRO A 60 10.41 -5.13 18.13
C PRO A 60 9.60 -6.37 17.72
N THR A 61 8.99 -7.10 18.66
CA THR A 61 8.17 -8.31 18.40
C THR A 61 6.76 -8.21 18.95
N ALA A 62 5.85 -9.07 18.47
CA ALA A 62 4.48 -9.17 19.01
C ALA A 62 4.48 -9.45 20.53
N LYS A 63 5.40 -10.32 21.00
CA LYS A 63 5.55 -10.69 22.42
C LYS A 63 5.92 -9.49 23.30
N GLU A 64 6.72 -8.57 22.80
CA GLU A 64 7.08 -7.34 23.53
C GLU A 64 6.01 -6.27 23.40
N MET A 65 5.42 -6.11 22.22
CA MET A 65 4.38 -5.12 21.96
C MET A 65 3.13 -5.37 22.79
N ALA A 66 2.73 -6.64 22.96
CA ALA A 66 1.59 -7.01 23.80
C ALA A 66 1.78 -6.68 25.30
N LYS A 67 3.03 -6.50 25.76
CA LYS A 67 3.34 -6.13 27.15
C LYS A 67 3.23 -4.63 27.39
N LEU A 68 3.28 -3.81 26.34
CA LEU A 68 3.18 -2.37 26.47
C LEU A 68 1.74 -1.96 26.82
N PRO A 69 1.54 -1.06 27.81
CA PRO A 69 0.26 -0.40 27.99
C PRO A 69 -0.17 0.34 26.72
N VAL A 70 -1.47 0.43 26.47
CA VAL A 70 -1.99 1.13 25.27
C VAL A 70 -1.54 2.59 25.28
N GLU A 71 -1.43 3.18 26.47
CA GLU A 71 -1.03 4.56 26.72
C GLU A 71 0.42 4.82 26.27
N VAL A 72 1.31 3.83 26.46
CA VAL A 72 2.71 3.92 26.01
C VAL A 72 2.79 3.87 24.49
N ILE A 73 2.06 2.94 23.86
CA ILE A 73 1.99 2.86 22.39
C ILE A 73 1.42 4.16 21.83
N LEU A 74 0.32 4.66 22.43
CA LEU A 74 -0.34 5.90 22.03
C LEU A 74 0.60 7.10 22.11
N GLU A 75 1.42 7.21 23.17
CA GLU A 75 2.38 8.29 23.32
C GLU A 75 3.39 8.30 22.15
N ASP A 76 3.93 7.14 21.79
CA ASP A 76 4.89 7.00 20.68
C ASP A 76 4.27 7.36 19.33
N ILE A 77 3.01 6.96 19.09
CA ILE A 77 2.35 7.15 17.80
C ILE A 77 1.39 8.34 17.76
N ARG A 78 1.39 9.22 18.77
CA ARG A 78 0.41 10.31 18.93
C ARG A 78 0.31 11.26 17.73
N GLN A 79 1.38 11.37 16.95
CA GLN A 79 1.44 12.21 15.75
C GLN A 79 0.78 11.56 14.52
N VAL A 80 0.45 10.28 14.59
CA VAL A 80 -0.24 9.54 13.53
C VAL A 80 -1.75 9.78 13.64
N GLY A 81 -2.42 9.98 12.50
CA GLY A 81 -3.87 10.12 12.48
C GLY A 81 -4.57 8.88 13.04
N LEU A 82 -5.64 9.07 13.82
CA LEU A 82 -6.39 7.99 14.50
C LEU A 82 -5.56 7.19 15.54
N ALA A 83 -4.50 7.81 16.10
CA ALA A 83 -3.60 7.18 17.07
C ALA A 83 -4.30 6.42 18.22
N PRO A 84 -5.37 6.93 18.88
CA PRO A 84 -6.02 6.19 19.97
C PRO A 84 -6.57 4.82 19.57
N THR A 85 -7.20 4.73 18.38
CA THR A 85 -7.71 3.46 17.86
C THR A 85 -6.57 2.57 17.38
N LYS A 86 -5.57 3.15 16.72
CA LYS A 86 -4.40 2.40 16.25
C LYS A 86 -3.61 1.78 17.39
N ALA A 87 -3.38 2.50 18.49
CA ALA A 87 -2.68 1.98 19.65
C ALA A 87 -3.39 0.76 20.26
N LYS A 88 -4.72 0.83 20.39
CA LYS A 88 -5.55 -0.30 20.85
C LYS A 88 -5.45 -1.48 19.89
N ASN A 89 -5.52 -1.24 18.58
CA ASN A 89 -5.41 -2.28 17.56
C ASN A 89 -4.02 -2.92 17.53
N ILE A 90 -2.94 -2.15 17.62
CA ILE A 90 -1.56 -2.65 17.64
C ILE A 90 -1.34 -3.57 18.84
N ARG A 91 -1.82 -3.19 20.03
CA ARG A 91 -1.75 -4.09 21.18
C ARG A 91 -2.60 -5.34 20.96
N ARG A 92 -3.86 -5.19 20.57
CA ARG A 92 -4.78 -6.32 20.43
C ARG A 92 -4.36 -7.31 19.34
N LEU A 93 -3.87 -6.82 18.20
CA LEU A 93 -3.34 -7.71 17.16
C LEU A 93 -2.10 -8.45 17.69
N SER A 94 -1.24 -7.79 18.47
CA SER A 94 -0.05 -8.45 19.04
C SER A 94 -0.43 -9.57 19.99
N GLU A 95 -1.46 -9.37 20.82
CA GLU A 95 -2.05 -10.41 21.67
C GLU A 95 -2.59 -11.57 20.84
N ILE A 96 -3.37 -11.29 19.78
CA ILE A 96 -3.91 -12.33 18.88
C ILE A 96 -2.80 -13.12 18.18
N LEU A 97 -1.72 -12.47 17.76
CA LEU A 97 -0.56 -13.15 17.17
C LEU A 97 0.03 -14.16 18.15
N ILE A 98 0.15 -13.82 19.43
CA ILE A 98 0.63 -14.75 20.46
C ILE A 98 -0.37 -15.88 20.69
N GLU A 99 -1.65 -15.55 20.85
CA GLU A 99 -2.74 -16.50 21.16
C GLU A 99 -2.94 -17.55 20.06
N LYS A 100 -2.92 -17.13 18.79
CA LYS A 100 -3.31 -17.98 17.65
C LYS A 100 -2.15 -18.39 16.75
N TYR A 101 -1.04 -17.66 16.74
CA TYR A 101 0.02 -17.78 15.73
C TYR A 101 1.45 -17.81 16.33
N ASP A 102 1.59 -18.14 17.62
CA ASP A 102 2.88 -18.21 18.36
C ASP A 102 3.73 -16.92 18.32
N GLY A 103 3.07 -15.78 18.07
CA GLY A 103 3.70 -14.47 17.96
C GLY A 103 4.21 -14.15 16.56
N GLU A 104 4.01 -15.04 15.58
CA GLU A 104 4.42 -14.86 14.19
C GLU A 104 3.31 -14.28 13.32
N VAL A 105 3.67 -13.47 12.32
CA VAL A 105 2.71 -12.94 11.35
C VAL A 105 2.29 -14.05 10.38
N PRO A 106 1.00 -14.39 10.26
CA PRO A 106 0.56 -15.46 9.37
C PRO A 106 0.62 -15.03 7.89
N ALA A 107 1.14 -15.91 7.03
CA ALA A 107 1.13 -15.72 5.58
C ALA A 107 -0.22 -16.15 4.95
N SER A 108 -1.34 -15.60 5.46
CA SER A 108 -2.70 -15.89 4.97
C SER A 108 -3.55 -14.62 4.97
N PHE A 109 -4.27 -14.36 3.87
CA PHE A 109 -5.19 -13.24 3.76
C PHE A 109 -6.28 -13.27 4.83
N GLU A 110 -6.93 -14.42 5.01
CA GLU A 110 -8.01 -14.60 6.00
C GLU A 110 -7.50 -14.32 7.42
N ALA A 111 -6.33 -14.88 7.76
CA ALA A 111 -5.73 -14.69 9.07
C ALA A 111 -5.31 -13.25 9.33
N LEU A 112 -4.75 -12.58 8.32
CA LEU A 112 -4.35 -11.17 8.42
C LEU A 112 -5.57 -10.25 8.53
N GLU A 113 -6.62 -10.48 7.73
CA GLU A 113 -7.84 -9.66 7.74
C GLU A 113 -8.69 -9.84 9.00
N ASP A 114 -8.53 -10.94 9.74
CA ASP A 114 -9.10 -11.13 11.09
C ASP A 114 -8.42 -10.24 12.15
N LEU A 115 -7.24 -9.68 11.87
CA LEU A 115 -6.52 -8.82 12.82
C LEU A 115 -7.15 -7.42 12.89
N PRO A 116 -7.28 -6.84 14.09
CA PRO A 116 -7.91 -5.53 14.26
C PRO A 116 -7.10 -4.44 13.54
N GLY A 117 -7.77 -3.66 12.71
CA GLY A 117 -7.15 -2.59 11.92
C GLY A 117 -6.46 -3.05 10.64
N VAL A 118 -6.54 -4.32 10.28
CA VAL A 118 -5.98 -4.88 9.06
C VAL A 118 -7.11 -5.16 8.06
N GLY A 119 -7.22 -4.30 7.05
CA GLY A 119 -8.11 -4.54 5.91
C GLY A 119 -7.39 -5.20 4.74
N HIS A 120 -8.14 -5.51 3.67
CA HIS A 120 -7.64 -6.19 2.47
C HIS A 120 -6.36 -5.58 1.88
N LYS A 121 -6.26 -4.25 1.82
CA LYS A 121 -5.05 -3.55 1.35
C LYS A 121 -3.86 -3.81 2.25
N THR A 122 -4.05 -3.73 3.57
CA THR A 122 -2.97 -3.94 4.55
C THR A 122 -2.48 -5.38 4.47
N ALA A 123 -3.40 -6.36 4.47
CA ALA A 123 -3.06 -7.76 4.29
C ALA A 123 -2.30 -8.00 2.98
N SER A 124 -2.78 -7.43 1.86
CA SER A 124 -2.11 -7.54 0.56
C SER A 124 -0.69 -6.99 0.55
N VAL A 125 -0.43 -5.86 1.22
CA VAL A 125 0.94 -5.31 1.31
C VAL A 125 1.85 -6.25 2.10
N VAL A 126 1.37 -6.78 3.23
CA VAL A 126 2.15 -7.73 4.05
C VAL A 126 2.43 -9.01 3.26
N MET A 127 1.42 -9.56 2.57
CA MET A 127 1.59 -10.74 1.70
C MET A 127 2.63 -10.52 0.60
N ALA A 128 2.59 -9.37 -0.06
CA ALA A 128 3.54 -9.03 -1.12
C ALA A 128 4.96 -8.81 -0.59
N GLN A 129 5.11 -7.99 0.45
CA GLN A 129 6.40 -7.42 0.83
C GLN A 129 7.12 -8.24 1.91
N SER A 130 6.39 -8.90 2.82
CA SER A 130 7.01 -9.78 3.83
C SER A 130 7.22 -11.21 3.32
N PHE A 131 6.29 -11.72 2.52
CA PHE A 131 6.24 -13.14 2.15
C PHE A 131 6.49 -13.41 0.66
N GLY A 132 6.63 -12.37 -0.17
CA GLY A 132 6.83 -12.52 -1.61
C GLY A 132 5.63 -13.14 -2.34
N ILE A 133 4.46 -13.25 -1.69
CA ILE A 133 3.28 -13.85 -2.28
C ILE A 133 2.64 -12.82 -3.22
N PRO A 134 2.42 -13.14 -4.51
CA PRO A 134 1.88 -12.17 -5.46
C PRO A 134 0.52 -11.60 -5.02
N ALA A 135 0.51 -10.32 -4.69
CA ALA A 135 -0.66 -9.53 -4.39
C ALA A 135 -0.61 -8.20 -5.15
N PHE A 136 -1.77 -7.59 -5.39
CA PHE A 136 -1.85 -6.30 -6.08
C PHE A 136 -2.65 -5.32 -5.23
N PRO A 137 -2.12 -4.85 -4.08
CA PRO A 137 -2.83 -3.92 -3.23
C PRO A 137 -3.15 -2.65 -4.03
N VAL A 138 -4.43 -2.25 -4.08
CA VAL A 138 -4.84 -1.02 -4.75
C VAL A 138 -5.07 0.07 -3.73
N ASP A 139 -4.24 1.11 -3.78
CA ASP A 139 -4.41 2.33 -3.00
C ASP A 139 -5.01 3.46 -3.85
N THR A 140 -5.04 4.68 -3.30
CA THR A 140 -5.57 5.86 -3.99
C THR A 140 -4.72 6.29 -5.19
N HIS A 141 -3.42 6.01 -5.20
CA HIS A 141 -2.54 6.26 -6.35
C HIS A 141 -2.88 5.30 -7.48
N ILE A 142 -2.83 3.99 -7.21
CA ILE A 142 -3.09 2.95 -8.20
C ILE A 142 -4.51 3.08 -8.75
N HIS A 143 -5.51 3.32 -7.90
CA HIS A 143 -6.89 3.51 -8.35
C HIS A 143 -7.03 4.69 -9.32
N ARG A 144 -6.43 5.84 -8.97
CA ARG A 144 -6.44 7.04 -9.82
C ARG A 144 -5.71 6.80 -11.14
N LEU A 145 -4.51 6.20 -11.10
CA LEU A 145 -3.67 5.99 -12.27
C LEU A 145 -4.28 4.95 -13.22
N ALA A 146 -4.84 3.86 -12.69
CA ALA A 146 -5.59 2.88 -13.50
C ALA A 146 -6.74 3.53 -14.26
N ALA A 147 -7.46 4.48 -13.63
CA ALA A 147 -8.52 5.25 -14.28
C ALA A 147 -8.00 6.28 -15.30
N ARG A 148 -6.87 6.94 -15.03
CA ARG A 148 -6.24 7.91 -15.94
C ARG A 148 -5.68 7.24 -17.20
N TRP A 149 -5.02 6.10 -17.04
CA TRP A 149 -4.42 5.32 -18.13
C TRP A 149 -5.46 4.50 -18.92
N GLY A 150 -6.70 4.43 -18.43
CA GLY A 150 -7.76 3.64 -19.04
C GLY A 150 -7.54 2.13 -18.90
N LEU A 151 -6.89 1.71 -17.82
CA LEU A 151 -6.73 0.30 -17.44
C LEU A 151 -7.93 -0.22 -16.62
N SER A 152 -8.68 0.67 -15.97
CA SER A 152 -9.88 0.32 -15.21
C SER A 152 -10.95 1.41 -15.37
N ASN A 153 -12.22 1.00 -15.34
CA ASN A 153 -13.38 1.87 -15.15
C ASN A 153 -14.10 1.61 -13.82
N GLY A 154 -13.46 0.85 -12.92
CA GLY A 154 -13.99 0.49 -11.62
C GLY A 154 -14.32 1.73 -10.79
N LYS A 155 -15.49 1.71 -10.15
CA LYS A 155 -15.92 2.76 -9.21
C LYS A 155 -15.39 2.55 -7.79
N ASN A 156 -14.78 1.39 -7.54
CA ASN A 156 -14.18 1.01 -6.27
C ASN A 156 -12.82 0.31 -6.49
N VAL A 157 -12.09 0.12 -5.40
CA VAL A 157 -10.76 -0.50 -5.40
C VAL A 157 -10.80 -1.97 -5.80
N GLU A 158 -11.81 -2.73 -5.34
CA GLU A 158 -11.99 -4.16 -5.64
C GLU A 158 -12.10 -4.42 -7.15
N LYS A 159 -12.94 -3.65 -7.84
CA LYS A 159 -13.09 -3.77 -9.30
C LYS A 159 -11.80 -3.37 -10.02
N THR A 160 -11.13 -2.34 -9.52
CA THR A 160 -9.83 -1.92 -10.09
C THR A 160 -8.79 -3.00 -9.94
N GLU A 161 -8.65 -3.59 -8.76
CA GLU A 161 -7.74 -4.68 -8.51
C GLU A 161 -8.01 -5.87 -9.43
N LYS A 162 -9.28 -6.28 -9.56
CA LYS A 162 -9.68 -7.34 -10.50
C LYS A 162 -9.30 -7.01 -11.94
N ASP A 163 -9.52 -5.78 -12.38
CA ASP A 163 -9.19 -5.35 -13.74
C ASP A 163 -7.68 -5.34 -14.00
N LEU A 164 -6.87 -4.89 -13.02
CA LEU A 164 -5.41 -4.87 -13.11
C LEU A 164 -4.82 -6.28 -13.08
N LYS A 165 -5.29 -7.15 -12.19
CA LYS A 165 -4.90 -8.57 -12.13
C LYS A 165 -5.22 -9.34 -13.42
N ALA A 166 -6.25 -8.92 -14.16
CA ALA A 166 -6.64 -9.55 -15.42
C ALA A 166 -5.77 -9.14 -16.62
N ILE A 167 -4.98 -8.07 -16.51
CA ILE A 167 -4.18 -7.53 -17.63
C ILE A 167 -2.67 -7.53 -17.36
N PHE A 168 -2.25 -7.51 -16.09
CA PHE A 168 -0.84 -7.63 -15.73
C PHE A 168 -0.49 -9.08 -15.36
N PRO A 169 0.64 -9.61 -15.85
CA PRO A 169 1.15 -10.92 -15.43
C PRO A 169 1.35 -11.00 -13.91
N LYS A 170 1.07 -12.17 -13.32
CA LYS A 170 1.01 -12.37 -11.86
C LYS A 170 2.35 -12.10 -11.17
N GLU A 171 3.43 -12.50 -11.83
CA GLU A 171 4.81 -12.31 -11.41
C GLU A 171 5.21 -10.83 -11.27
N LEU A 172 4.52 -9.92 -11.96
CA LEU A 172 4.81 -8.48 -11.89
C LEU A 172 4.02 -7.75 -10.81
N TRP A 173 3.02 -8.38 -10.17
CA TRP A 173 2.07 -7.67 -9.32
C TRP A 173 2.71 -6.91 -8.16
N ASN A 174 3.63 -7.55 -7.43
CA ASN A 174 4.29 -6.93 -6.28
C ASN A 174 5.15 -5.73 -6.69
N LYS A 175 5.85 -5.86 -7.82
CA LYS A 175 6.71 -4.80 -8.35
C LYS A 175 5.88 -3.63 -8.89
N LEU A 176 4.89 -3.92 -9.73
CA LEU A 176 3.98 -2.92 -10.29
C LEU A 176 3.21 -2.16 -9.22
N HIS A 177 2.84 -2.81 -8.10
CA HIS A 177 2.25 -2.11 -6.96
C HIS A 177 3.11 -0.91 -6.52
N LEU A 178 4.41 -1.11 -6.30
CA LEU A 178 5.32 -0.04 -5.87
C LEU A 178 5.65 0.93 -7.02
N GLN A 179 5.93 0.43 -8.23
CA GLN A 179 6.27 1.28 -9.38
C GLN A 179 5.14 2.26 -9.71
N ILE A 180 3.88 1.82 -9.65
CA ILE A 180 2.72 2.70 -9.91
C ILE A 180 2.57 3.74 -8.80
N ILE A 181 2.83 3.38 -7.54
CA ILE A 181 2.82 4.34 -6.43
C ILE A 181 3.90 5.40 -6.63
N PHE A 182 5.12 5.00 -6.98
CA PHE A 182 6.24 5.91 -7.22
C PHE A 182 5.94 6.86 -8.38
N PHE A 183 5.49 6.32 -9.51
CA PHE A 183 5.04 7.14 -10.65
C PHE A 183 3.94 8.12 -10.24
N GLY A 184 2.99 7.66 -9.43
CA GLY A 184 1.88 8.47 -8.92
C GLY A 184 2.31 9.61 -8.00
N ARG A 185 3.46 9.49 -7.33
CA ARG A 185 4.04 10.52 -6.46
C ARG A 185 4.88 11.51 -7.27
N GLU A 186 5.68 11.03 -8.22
CA GLU A 186 6.65 11.84 -8.97
C GLU A 186 6.03 12.54 -10.19
N TYR A 187 5.27 11.80 -11.00
CA TYR A 187 4.84 12.27 -12.32
C TYR A 187 3.33 12.56 -12.43
N CYS A 188 2.50 11.99 -11.56
CA CYS A 188 1.04 11.96 -11.74
C CYS A 188 0.27 12.39 -10.47
N PRO A 189 0.41 13.65 -10.01
CA PRO A 189 -0.22 14.16 -8.79
C PRO A 189 -1.74 14.13 -8.87
N ALA A 190 -2.41 14.10 -7.71
CA ALA A 190 -3.87 13.97 -7.65
C ALA A 190 -4.62 15.21 -8.14
N ARG A 191 -4.05 16.42 -7.97
CA ARG A 191 -4.67 17.71 -8.30
C ARG A 191 -3.81 18.47 -9.31
N ASN A 192 -4.43 19.34 -10.11
CA ASN A 192 -3.77 20.23 -11.07
C ASN A 192 -2.78 19.49 -12.00
N HIS A 193 -3.12 18.26 -12.40
CA HIS A 193 -2.24 17.44 -13.22
C HIS A 193 -2.52 17.69 -14.70
N ASP A 194 -1.52 18.18 -15.44
CA ASP A 194 -1.58 18.22 -16.90
C ASP A 194 -1.23 16.84 -17.48
N LEU A 195 -2.26 16.12 -17.91
CA LEU A 195 -2.11 14.78 -18.48
C LEU A 195 -1.33 14.79 -19.80
N THR A 196 -1.25 15.93 -20.50
CA THR A 196 -0.58 16.02 -21.81
C THR A 196 0.95 16.02 -21.68
N GLN A 197 1.48 16.45 -20.53
CA GLN A 197 2.91 16.46 -20.22
C GLN A 197 3.37 15.23 -19.44
N CYS A 198 2.44 14.38 -18.98
CA CYS A 198 2.76 13.19 -18.21
C CYS A 198 3.39 12.10 -19.10
N PRO A 199 4.49 11.45 -18.69
CA PRO A 199 5.18 10.42 -19.47
C PRO A 199 4.26 9.26 -19.93
N ILE A 200 3.27 8.90 -19.12
CA ILE A 200 2.31 7.83 -19.42
C ILE A 200 0.95 8.39 -19.83
N CYS A 201 0.40 9.36 -19.10
CA CYS A 201 -0.98 9.82 -19.39
C CYS A 201 -1.09 10.46 -20.79
N SER A 202 -0.04 11.10 -21.31
CA SER A 202 -0.03 11.81 -22.59
C SER A 202 -0.46 10.94 -23.78
N TRP A 203 -0.11 9.65 -23.74
CA TRP A 203 -0.48 8.68 -24.78
C TRP A 203 -1.49 7.63 -24.29
N ALA A 204 -1.55 7.34 -22.98
CA ALA A 204 -2.44 6.33 -22.43
C ALA A 204 -3.86 6.85 -22.16
N ALA A 205 -4.02 8.11 -21.75
CA ALA A 205 -5.31 8.66 -21.40
C ALA A 205 -6.21 8.85 -22.62
N THR A 206 -7.53 8.72 -22.41
CA THR A 206 -8.50 9.05 -23.46
C THR A 206 -8.72 10.57 -23.52
N LYS A 207 -9.08 11.10 -24.69
CA LYS A 207 -9.47 12.52 -24.83
C LYS A 207 -10.54 12.94 -23.82
N LYS A 208 -11.51 12.05 -23.56
CA LYS A 208 -12.54 12.25 -22.53
C LYS A 208 -11.93 12.42 -21.15
N ARG A 209 -11.02 11.52 -20.75
CA ARG A 209 -10.33 11.59 -19.44
C ARG A 209 -9.50 12.86 -19.30
N ILE A 210 -8.76 13.27 -20.34
CA ILE A 210 -8.00 14.52 -20.34
C ILE A 210 -8.92 15.71 -20.08
N ASN A 211 -10.05 15.80 -20.79
CA ASN A 211 -11.02 16.87 -20.61
C ASN A 211 -11.71 16.87 -19.24
N GLU A 212 -11.91 15.69 -18.62
CA GLU A 212 -12.46 15.57 -17.27
C GLU A 212 -11.48 16.07 -16.20
N GLU A 213 -10.18 15.78 -16.35
CA GLU A 213 -9.16 16.19 -15.39
C GLU A 213 -8.81 17.68 -15.51
N MET A 214 -8.84 18.27 -16.73
CA MET A 214 -8.63 19.71 -16.91
C MET A 214 -9.71 20.60 -16.27
N LYS A 215 -10.88 20.02 -15.95
CA LYS A 215 -12.00 20.73 -15.32
C LYS A 215 -11.99 20.64 -13.79
N ARG A 216 -11.07 19.86 -13.21
CA ARG A 216 -10.95 19.61 -11.77
C ARG A 216 -9.80 20.39 -11.17
#